data_AF-A0A1V5KL20-F1
#
_entry.id   AF-A0A1V5KL20-F1
#
_cell.length_a   1.000
_cell.length_b   1.000
_cell.length_c   1.000
_cell.angle_alpha   90.00
_cell.angle_beta   90.00
_cell.angle_gamma   90.00
#
_symmetry.space_group_name_H-M   'P 1'
#
loop_
_entity.id
_entity.type
_entity.pdbx_description
1 polymer ?
#
loop_
_entity_poly.entity_id
_entity_poly.type
_entity_poly.pdbx_seq_one_letter_code
_entity_poly.pdbx_strand_id
1 'polypeptide(L)'
;MIWLPLAAALIVAAIYGLVRRRRAIRSRLRALWGKKSPVKRLEDDLVEDVAAYWRKRAETVAPGGQVDDITWGDLDMNDLFRRLDTCVSAVGSEVLYALLRETGAPPEALGRREDVIRAFRTDEEMRLDVQTALLRVGRSHFHGATAYLYRPEYSRPGVLYDILSLVPLLLLIGGAFFPPLLLGLVPSFCVNLVAHYRSDAIWSREIRAVTHIATVLSAAGRLSRRPAPGALGPEFGRIRSLTRRLRSIGRWAPLCGAADEGRDQLSALLMEYIKVAFLLNMVGLRRVFGRIAAHAEELREMYALVGELDALIAVAAVRETENVCAPEFSDEQSVEFAGLVHPLVASPVANDGIWDRNTLVTGSNASGKSTFIKALAINAILAQTICTCFAGRFRMCRARVMSSMAIRDDVQSGESYFVAEVRSLKRILDAAQGDGAVLAFVDEILRGTNTVERIAASSAVLRRLEGGSALLMAATHDIELTRILPGYANVHFREAVDERGVTFDYRLRPGPSQTRNAIALLEQMGFGDDIVRSAREMAARFEGEQRWPTL
;
A
#
# COMPACT_ATOMS: atom_id res chain seq x y z
N MET A 1 -30.45 -26.24 45.52
CA MET A 1 -29.20 -25.47 45.72
C MET A 1 -28.03 -25.86 44.79
N ILE A 2 -28.14 -26.89 43.94
CA ILE A 2 -27.02 -27.39 43.09
C ILE A 2 -26.78 -26.53 41.82
N TRP A 3 -27.80 -25.80 41.36
CA TRP A 3 -27.72 -25.00 40.12
C TRP A 3 -26.86 -23.73 40.24
N LEU A 4 -26.78 -23.14 41.44
CA LEU A 4 -25.96 -21.94 41.69
C LEU A 4 -24.44 -22.20 41.56
N PRO A 5 -23.86 -23.24 42.21
CA PRO A 5 -22.44 -23.56 42.07
C PRO A 5 -22.10 -24.06 40.66
N LEU A 6 -23.02 -24.76 39.97
CA LEU A 6 -22.82 -25.17 38.58
C LEU A 6 -22.79 -23.97 37.62
N ALA A 7 -23.72 -23.02 37.79
CA ALA A 7 -23.73 -21.79 36.99
C ALA A 7 -22.48 -20.94 37.27
N ALA A 8 -22.05 -20.83 38.54
CA ALA A 8 -20.82 -20.15 38.91
C ALA A 8 -19.58 -20.82 38.28
N ALA A 9 -19.49 -22.16 38.31
CA ALA A 9 -18.41 -22.91 37.70
C ALA A 9 -18.37 -22.73 36.17
N LEU A 10 -19.52 -22.71 35.50
CA LEU A 10 -19.61 -22.43 34.06
C LEU A 10 -19.19 -21.00 33.71
N ILE A 11 -19.59 -20.01 34.52
CA ILE A 11 -19.16 -18.61 34.36
C ILE A 11 -17.65 -18.49 34.56
N VAL A 12 -17.09 -19.11 35.60
CA VAL A 12 -15.64 -19.12 35.85
C VAL A 12 -14.89 -19.81 34.71
N ALA A 13 -15.38 -20.95 34.22
CA ALA A 13 -14.80 -21.64 33.08
C ALA A 13 -14.87 -20.81 31.79
N ALA A 14 -15.98 -20.10 31.55
CA ALA A 14 -16.14 -19.19 30.42
C ALA A 14 -15.18 -17.98 30.51
N ILE A 15 -15.08 -17.35 31.69
CA ILE A 15 -14.13 -16.25 31.96
C ILE A 15 -12.69 -16.73 31.78
N TYR A 16 -12.34 -17.89 32.34
CA TYR A 16 -11.03 -18.50 32.21
C TYR A 16 -10.70 -18.78 30.73
N GLY A 17 -11.66 -19.33 29.97
CA GLY A 17 -11.53 -19.56 28.53
C GLY A 17 -11.28 -18.27 27.74
N LEU A 18 -12.02 -17.20 28.05
CA LEU A 18 -11.84 -15.88 27.42
C LEU A 18 -10.48 -15.26 27.75
N VAL A 19 -10.05 -15.33 29.01
CA VAL A 19 -8.74 -14.83 29.46
C VAL A 19 -7.61 -15.62 28.80
N ARG A 20 -7.72 -16.95 28.75
CA ARG A 20 -6.73 -17.82 28.09
C ARG A 20 -6.62 -17.51 26.59
N ARG A 21 -7.76 -17.36 25.88
CA ARG A 21 -7.78 -16.96 24.47
C ARG A 21 -7.12 -15.59 24.27
N ARG A 22 -7.44 -14.60 25.11
CA ARG A 22 -6.83 -13.26 25.03
C ARG A 22 -5.32 -13.31 25.26
N ARG A 23 -4.84 -14.07 26.25
CA ARG A 23 -3.40 -14.27 26.50
C ARG A 23 -2.70 -14.94 25.33
N ALA A 24 -3.30 -15.98 24.75
CA ALA A 24 -2.74 -16.68 23.59
C ALA A 24 -2.62 -15.75 22.36
N ILE A 25 -3.64 -14.93 22.08
CA ILE A 25 -3.61 -13.93 21.01
C ILE A 25 -2.48 -12.93 21.24
N ARG A 26 -2.38 -12.34 22.45
CA ARG A 26 -1.32 -11.38 22.77
C ARG A 26 0.07 -12.00 22.67
N SER A 27 0.25 -13.25 23.13
CA SER A 27 1.51 -13.99 22.99
C SER A 27 1.88 -14.20 21.52
N ARG A 28 0.91 -14.52 20.66
CA ARG A 28 1.14 -14.66 19.22
C ARG A 28 1.53 -13.32 18.58
N LEU A 29 0.86 -12.23 18.94
CA LEU A 29 1.18 -10.89 18.42
C LEU A 29 2.58 -10.45 18.84
N ARG A 30 2.97 -10.70 20.10
CA ARG A 30 4.35 -10.48 20.57
C ARG A 30 5.36 -11.29 19.75
N ALA A 31 5.07 -12.56 19.48
CA ALA A 31 5.95 -13.41 18.70
C ALA A 31 6.06 -13.01 17.22
N LEU A 32 5.14 -12.19 16.70
CA LEU A 32 5.18 -11.65 15.33
C LEU A 32 5.85 -10.27 15.25
N TRP A 33 5.99 -9.57 16.37
CA TRP A 33 6.63 -8.26 16.42
C TRP A 33 8.08 -8.34 15.96
N GLY A 34 8.47 -7.46 15.02
CA GLY A 34 9.82 -7.45 14.47
C GLY A 34 10.22 -8.73 13.75
N LYS A 35 9.27 -9.52 13.24
CA LYS A 35 9.59 -10.59 12.29
C LYS A 35 9.31 -10.10 10.89
N LYS A 36 10.26 -10.34 9.99
CA LYS A 36 10.01 -10.18 8.55
C LYS A 36 8.78 -11.01 8.22
N SER A 37 7.78 -10.39 7.60
CA SER A 37 6.67 -11.13 7.01
C SER A 37 7.32 -12.17 6.10
N PRO A 38 7.13 -13.48 6.33
CA PRO A 38 7.74 -14.50 5.50
C PRO A 38 6.99 -14.50 4.17
N VAL A 39 7.25 -13.48 3.33
CA VAL A 39 6.55 -13.10 2.09
C VAL A 39 5.27 -13.92 1.96
N LYS A 40 4.32 -13.63 2.85
CA LYS A 40 3.10 -14.42 2.90
C LYS A 40 2.32 -13.92 1.72
N ARG A 41 2.37 -14.69 0.62
CA ARG A 41 1.54 -14.58 -0.58
C ARG A 41 0.24 -13.80 -0.27
N LEU A 42 0.28 -12.48 -0.40
CA LEU A 42 -0.84 -11.82 -1.03
C LEU A 42 -0.74 -12.34 -2.45
N GLU A 43 -1.54 -13.35 -2.76
CA GLU A 43 -1.84 -13.70 -4.14
C GLU A 43 -2.24 -12.41 -4.86
N ASP A 44 -1.93 -12.30 -6.15
CA ASP A 44 -2.08 -11.05 -6.88
C ASP A 44 -3.52 -10.49 -6.76
N ASP A 45 -4.51 -11.37 -6.68
CA ASP A 45 -5.92 -11.07 -6.41
C ASP A 45 -6.15 -10.23 -5.14
N LEU A 46 -5.40 -10.49 -4.07
CA LEU A 46 -5.54 -9.75 -2.81
C LEU A 46 -4.87 -8.37 -2.88
N VAL A 47 -3.81 -8.22 -3.70
CA VAL A 47 -3.23 -6.90 -3.98
C VAL A 47 -4.20 -6.07 -4.81
N GLU A 48 -4.92 -6.67 -5.76
CA GLU A 48 -5.94 -5.96 -6.54
C GLU A 48 -7.12 -5.48 -5.68
N ASP A 49 -7.60 -6.32 -4.76
CA ASP A 49 -8.66 -5.95 -3.80
C ASP A 49 -8.21 -4.74 -2.95
N VAL A 50 -6.98 -4.79 -2.43
CA VAL A 50 -6.36 -3.70 -1.66
C VAL A 50 -6.22 -2.42 -2.51
N ALA A 51 -5.77 -2.55 -3.76
CA ALA A 51 -5.61 -1.44 -4.68
C ALA A 51 -6.94 -0.77 -5.05
N ALA A 52 -8.07 -1.49 -4.99
CA ALA A 52 -9.39 -0.93 -5.25
C ALA A 52 -9.76 0.21 -4.29
N TYR A 53 -9.32 0.14 -3.02
CA TYR A 53 -9.48 1.25 -2.07
C TYR A 53 -8.75 2.51 -2.56
N TRP A 54 -7.48 2.36 -2.97
CA TRP A 54 -6.67 3.45 -3.50
C TRP A 54 -7.29 4.07 -4.76
N ARG A 55 -7.72 3.25 -5.74
CA ARG A 55 -8.31 3.76 -6.99
C ARG A 55 -9.49 4.70 -6.73
N LYS A 56 -10.32 4.39 -5.73
CA LYS A 56 -11.45 5.24 -5.33
C LYS A 56 -11.01 6.48 -4.55
N ARG A 57 -10.04 6.35 -3.66
CA ARG A 57 -9.48 7.48 -2.91
C ARG A 57 -8.76 8.46 -3.83
N ALA A 58 -8.04 7.98 -4.84
CA ALA A 58 -7.28 8.76 -5.81
C ALA A 58 -8.15 9.76 -6.60
N GLU A 59 -9.46 9.48 -6.77
CA GLU A 59 -10.43 10.42 -7.37
C GLU A 59 -10.55 11.75 -6.58
N THR A 60 -10.19 11.75 -5.29
CA THR A 60 -10.27 12.92 -4.40
C THR A 60 -8.92 13.55 -4.08
N VAL A 61 -7.81 12.91 -4.45
CA VAL A 61 -6.45 13.38 -4.16
C VAL A 61 -5.93 14.20 -5.35
N ALA A 62 -5.26 15.32 -5.11
CA ALA A 62 -4.68 16.12 -6.20
C ALA A 62 -3.59 15.31 -6.95
N PRO A 63 -3.51 15.37 -8.30
CA PRO A 63 -2.57 14.56 -9.08
C PRO A 63 -1.09 14.70 -8.67
N GLY A 64 -0.67 15.89 -8.24
CA GLY A 64 0.72 16.15 -7.80
C GLY A 64 1.10 15.48 -6.48
N GLY A 65 0.13 15.03 -5.68
CA GLY A 65 0.33 14.33 -4.41
C GLY A 65 0.25 12.81 -4.51
N GLN A 66 0.28 12.26 -5.72
CA GLN A 66 0.12 10.82 -5.99
C GLN A 66 1.34 10.22 -6.66
N VAL A 67 1.62 8.96 -6.35
CA VAL A 67 2.52 8.10 -7.13
C VAL A 67 1.70 7.44 -8.24
N ASP A 68 1.97 7.82 -9.49
CA ASP A 68 1.30 7.27 -10.67
C ASP A 68 1.68 5.80 -10.93
N ASP A 69 0.88 5.12 -11.76
CA ASP A 69 1.04 3.68 -12.01
C ASP A 69 2.35 3.33 -12.73
N ILE A 70 2.87 4.24 -13.57
CA ILE A 70 4.17 4.05 -14.23
C ILE A 70 5.26 4.04 -13.17
N THR A 71 5.28 5.05 -12.30
CA THR A 71 6.28 5.16 -11.24
C THR A 71 6.15 4.03 -10.22
N TRP A 72 4.91 3.63 -9.90
CA TRP A 72 4.65 2.50 -9.02
C TRP A 72 5.17 1.17 -9.58
N GLY A 73 4.97 0.93 -10.88
CA GLY A 73 5.44 -0.26 -11.59
C GLY A 73 6.95 -0.30 -11.74
N ASP A 74 7.56 0.81 -12.15
CA ASP A 74 9.01 0.96 -12.32
C ASP A 74 9.79 0.62 -11.04
N LEU A 75 9.24 1.00 -9.89
CA LEU A 75 9.88 0.84 -8.57
C LEU A 75 9.51 -0.46 -7.85
N ASP A 76 8.77 -1.37 -8.51
CA ASP A 76 8.33 -2.65 -7.94
C ASP A 76 7.59 -2.47 -6.58
N MET A 77 6.78 -1.42 -6.48
CA MET A 77 6.14 -1.00 -5.22
C MET A 77 5.15 -2.02 -4.67
N ASN A 78 4.62 -2.93 -5.49
CA ASN A 78 3.81 -4.06 -5.03
C ASN A 78 4.64 -5.01 -4.15
N ASP A 79 5.88 -5.30 -4.53
CA ASP A 79 6.77 -6.16 -3.74
C ASP A 79 7.22 -5.47 -2.46
N LEU A 80 7.46 -4.17 -2.52
CA LEU A 80 7.70 -3.36 -1.33
C LEU A 80 6.50 -3.39 -0.39
N PHE A 81 5.29 -3.18 -0.90
CA PHE A 81 4.06 -3.26 -0.11
C PHE A 81 3.92 -4.64 0.54
N ARG A 82 4.11 -5.75 -0.19
CA ARG A 82 4.08 -7.11 0.36
C ARG A 82 5.12 -7.32 1.47
N ARG A 83 6.29 -6.68 1.37
CA ARG A 83 7.33 -6.73 2.42
C ARG A 83 6.93 -5.92 3.67
N LEU A 84 6.30 -4.76 3.48
CA LEU A 84 5.90 -3.86 4.57
C LEU A 84 4.60 -4.30 5.28
N ASP A 85 3.69 -4.98 4.58
CA ASP A 85 2.38 -5.39 5.10
C ASP A 85 2.49 -6.48 6.18
N THR A 86 2.52 -6.03 7.43
CA THR A 86 2.39 -6.85 8.63
C THR A 86 1.08 -6.56 9.39
N CYS A 87 0.15 -5.84 8.74
CA CYS A 87 -1.14 -5.46 9.28
C CYS A 87 -1.96 -6.69 9.70
N VAL A 88 -2.71 -6.55 10.80
CA VAL A 88 -3.58 -7.62 11.32
C VAL A 88 -4.98 -7.58 10.72
N SER A 89 -5.34 -6.47 10.08
CA SER A 89 -6.64 -6.25 9.43
C SER A 89 -6.50 -5.90 7.94
N ALA A 90 -7.50 -6.26 7.14
CA ALA A 90 -7.56 -5.87 5.73
C ALA A 90 -7.59 -4.34 5.54
N VAL A 91 -8.32 -3.63 6.43
CA VAL A 91 -8.38 -2.16 6.43
C VAL A 91 -7.00 -1.55 6.63
N GLY A 92 -6.17 -2.16 7.48
CA GLY A 92 -4.78 -1.78 7.64
C GLY A 92 -3.98 -1.90 6.35
N SER A 93 -4.11 -3.03 5.64
CA SER A 93 -3.43 -3.26 4.36
C SER A 93 -3.92 -2.30 3.26
N GLU A 94 -5.22 -2.05 3.16
CA GLU A 94 -5.82 -1.06 2.24
C GLU A 94 -5.30 0.35 2.48
N VAL A 95 -5.30 0.78 3.74
CA VAL A 95 -4.80 2.11 4.10
C VAL A 95 -3.29 2.19 3.91
N LEU A 96 -2.51 1.15 4.26
CA LEU A 96 -1.07 1.12 4.00
C LEU A 96 -0.75 1.28 2.51
N TYR A 97 -1.46 0.56 1.64
CA TYR A 97 -1.28 0.69 0.19
C TYR A 97 -1.60 2.12 -0.28
N ALA A 98 -2.70 2.71 0.20
CA ALA A 98 -3.05 4.09 -0.11
C ALA A 98 -2.04 5.09 0.44
N LEU A 99 -1.50 4.88 1.64
CA LEU A 99 -0.46 5.72 2.23
C LEU A 99 0.78 5.74 1.36
N LEU A 100 1.25 4.58 0.87
CA LEU A 100 2.43 4.49 0.00
C LEU A 100 2.24 5.20 -1.36
N ARG A 101 0.99 5.42 -1.78
CA ARG A 101 0.63 6.14 -3.01
C ARG A 101 0.45 7.65 -2.79
N GLU A 102 0.24 8.11 -1.56
CA GLU A 102 -0.14 9.49 -1.24
C GLU A 102 1.03 10.29 -0.63
N THR A 103 1.90 10.84 -1.49
CA THR A 103 3.06 11.67 -1.09
C THR A 103 2.68 13.11 -0.71
N GLY A 104 1.44 13.52 -1.00
CA GLY A 104 0.93 14.87 -0.74
C GLY A 104 0.58 15.19 0.72
N ALA A 105 0.87 14.31 1.68
CA ALA A 105 0.45 14.48 3.07
C ALA A 105 1.10 15.72 3.73
N PRO A 106 0.34 16.63 4.37
CA PRO A 106 0.88 17.87 4.92
C PRO A 106 1.90 17.59 6.05
N PRO A 107 2.83 18.53 6.35
CA PRO A 107 3.85 18.35 7.38
C PRO A 107 3.28 17.95 8.75
N GLU A 108 2.14 18.52 9.13
CA GLU A 108 1.44 18.16 10.37
C GLU A 108 0.99 16.69 10.39
N ALA A 109 0.54 16.15 9.25
CA ALA A 109 0.13 14.74 9.17
C ALA A 109 1.34 13.81 9.28
N LEU A 110 2.48 14.17 8.67
CA LEU A 110 3.73 13.42 8.82
C LEU A 110 4.25 13.46 10.25
N GLY A 111 4.22 14.63 10.91
CA GLY A 111 4.56 14.76 12.33
C GLY A 111 3.70 13.87 13.22
N ARG A 112 2.37 13.87 13.01
CA ARG A 112 1.46 12.96 13.73
C ARG A 112 1.80 11.49 13.50
N ARG A 113 2.10 11.08 12.27
CA ARG A 113 2.49 9.70 11.94
C ARG A 113 3.76 9.30 12.69
N GLU A 114 4.78 10.16 12.69
CA GLU A 114 6.02 9.93 13.42
C GLU A 114 5.79 9.73 14.93
N ASP A 115 4.98 10.60 15.53
CA ASP A 115 4.64 10.52 16.96
C ASP A 115 3.90 9.21 17.29
N VAL A 116 2.95 8.80 16.44
CA VAL A 116 2.20 7.55 16.60
C VAL A 116 3.10 6.32 16.41
N ILE A 117 3.99 6.33 15.41
CA ILE A 117 4.97 5.25 15.20
C ILE A 117 5.87 5.11 16.43
N ARG A 118 6.40 6.22 16.95
CA ARG A 118 7.23 6.23 18.18
C ARG A 118 6.46 5.73 19.40
N ALA A 119 5.20 6.10 19.54
CA ALA A 119 4.34 5.60 20.62
C ALA A 119 4.15 4.08 20.54
N PHE A 120 3.90 3.52 19.36
CA PHE A 120 3.75 2.07 19.21
C PHE A 120 5.04 1.26 19.38
N ARG A 121 6.20 1.86 19.15
CA ARG A 121 7.49 1.23 19.46
C ARG A 121 7.76 1.16 20.96
N THR A 122 7.44 2.24 21.68
CA THR A 122 7.74 2.39 23.11
C THR A 122 6.69 1.74 24.02
N ASP A 123 5.41 1.85 23.68
CA ASP A 123 4.29 1.29 24.46
C ASP A 123 3.77 -0.02 23.84
N GLU A 124 4.38 -1.13 24.25
CA GLU A 124 3.97 -2.47 23.82
C GLU A 124 2.54 -2.81 24.24
N GLU A 125 2.12 -2.41 25.44
CA GLU A 125 0.80 -2.77 25.95
C GLU A 125 -0.30 -2.10 25.12
N MET A 126 -0.13 -0.81 24.80
CA MET A 126 -1.02 -0.06 23.93
C MET A 126 -1.03 -0.63 22.51
N ARG A 127 0.13 -0.95 21.94
CA ARG A 127 0.24 -1.62 20.64
C ARG A 127 -0.56 -2.93 20.60
N LEU A 128 -0.33 -3.83 21.55
CA LEU A 128 -1.03 -5.12 21.62
C LEU A 128 -2.53 -4.93 21.79
N ASP A 129 -2.94 -3.91 22.53
CA ASP A 129 -4.32 -3.56 22.73
C ASP A 129 -4.99 -3.09 21.43
N VAL A 130 -4.33 -2.25 20.62
CA VAL A 130 -4.80 -1.85 19.29
C VAL A 130 -4.88 -3.07 18.37
N GLN A 131 -3.80 -3.85 18.24
CA GLN A 131 -3.78 -5.04 17.39
C GLN A 131 -4.87 -6.05 17.78
N THR A 132 -5.12 -6.26 19.08
CA THR A 132 -6.21 -7.14 19.55
C THR A 132 -7.59 -6.59 19.18
N ALA A 133 -7.76 -5.27 19.13
CA ALA A 133 -9.00 -4.67 18.66
C ALA A 133 -9.20 -4.95 17.16
N LEU A 134 -8.15 -4.74 16.36
CA LEU A 134 -8.16 -4.85 14.90
C LEU A 134 -8.18 -6.28 14.37
N LEU A 135 -7.62 -7.25 15.10
CA LEU A 135 -7.57 -8.65 14.68
C LEU A 135 -8.96 -9.26 14.40
N ARG A 136 -10.02 -8.73 15.04
CA ARG A 136 -11.40 -9.15 14.79
C ARG A 136 -12.01 -8.58 13.50
N VAL A 137 -11.40 -7.55 12.91
CA VAL A 137 -11.79 -7.08 11.58
C VAL A 137 -11.40 -8.15 10.54
N GLY A 138 -10.31 -8.87 10.78
CA GLY A 138 -9.84 -9.97 9.95
C GLY A 138 -9.21 -9.53 8.62
N ARG A 139 -8.75 -10.51 7.84
CA ARG A 139 -8.16 -10.35 6.50
C ARG A 139 -8.98 -10.99 5.38
N SER A 140 -10.28 -11.28 5.63
CA SER A 140 -11.13 -11.98 4.66
C SER A 140 -11.22 -11.22 3.31
N HIS A 141 -11.53 -11.91 2.22
CA HIS A 141 -11.72 -11.26 0.91
C HIS A 141 -12.91 -10.29 0.95
N PHE A 142 -12.70 -9.04 0.54
CA PHE A 142 -13.72 -8.00 0.60
C PHE A 142 -13.98 -7.41 -0.78
N HIS A 143 -14.81 -8.10 -1.57
CA HIS A 143 -15.29 -7.62 -2.86
C HIS A 143 -16.26 -6.45 -2.71
N GLY A 144 -15.73 -5.23 -2.54
CA GLY A 144 -16.49 -3.99 -2.76
C GLY A 144 -16.98 -3.24 -1.53
N ALA A 145 -16.50 -3.55 -0.31
CA ALA A 145 -16.79 -2.71 0.87
C ALA A 145 -16.41 -1.24 0.64
N THR A 146 -15.29 -1.03 -0.05
CA THR A 146 -14.78 0.26 -0.51
C THR A 146 -15.78 1.00 -1.42
N ALA A 147 -16.52 0.30 -2.28
CA ALA A 147 -17.51 0.92 -3.15
C ALA A 147 -18.63 1.61 -2.35
N TYR A 148 -18.98 1.11 -1.16
CA TYR A 148 -19.99 1.72 -0.29
C TYR A 148 -19.44 2.89 0.54
N LEU A 149 -18.13 3.09 0.63
CA LEU A 149 -17.57 4.28 1.25
C LEU A 149 -17.62 5.49 0.32
N TYR A 150 -17.52 5.25 -1.00
CA TYR A 150 -17.34 6.29 -2.01
C TYR A 150 -18.50 6.44 -3.02
N ARG A 151 -19.55 5.59 -2.98
CA ARG A 151 -20.73 5.76 -3.86
C ARG A 151 -21.85 6.62 -3.23
N PRO A 152 -22.47 7.53 -4.00
CA PRO A 152 -23.65 8.28 -3.57
C PRO A 152 -24.97 7.51 -3.77
N GLU A 153 -25.03 6.57 -4.74
CA GLU A 153 -26.26 5.86 -5.10
C GLU A 153 -26.30 4.44 -4.50
N TYR A 154 -27.13 4.27 -3.49
CA TYR A 154 -27.37 2.98 -2.84
C TYR A 154 -28.69 2.40 -3.34
N SER A 155 -28.64 1.27 -4.05
CA SER A 155 -29.83 0.44 -4.24
C SER A 155 -30.27 -0.08 -2.87
N ARG A 156 -31.51 0.18 -2.48
CA ARG A 156 -32.06 -0.24 -1.18
C ARG A 156 -33.08 -1.35 -1.39
N PRO A 157 -33.16 -2.33 -0.48
CA PRO A 157 -34.29 -3.26 -0.46
C PRO A 157 -35.63 -2.48 -0.46
N GLY A 158 -36.59 -2.95 -1.25
CA GLY A 158 -37.90 -2.32 -1.37
C GLY A 158 -38.68 -2.32 -0.04
N VAL A 159 -39.66 -1.42 0.08
CA VAL A 159 -40.49 -1.27 1.30
C VAL A 159 -41.28 -2.56 1.61
N LEU A 160 -41.51 -3.41 0.61
CA LEU A 160 -42.16 -4.71 0.77
C LEU A 160 -41.48 -5.58 1.85
N TYR A 161 -40.16 -5.54 1.98
CA TYR A 161 -39.44 -6.30 3.01
C TYR A 161 -39.78 -5.83 4.43
N ASP A 162 -40.00 -4.53 4.62
CA ASP A 162 -40.44 -4.00 5.91
C ASP A 162 -41.86 -4.48 6.23
N ILE A 163 -42.76 -4.50 5.23
CA ILE A 163 -44.13 -5.00 5.40
C ILE A 163 -44.10 -6.49 5.77
N LEU A 164 -43.40 -7.31 4.99
CA LEU A 164 -43.28 -8.75 5.20
C LEU A 164 -42.61 -9.09 6.55
N SER A 165 -41.70 -8.25 7.05
CA SER A 165 -41.11 -8.41 8.38
C SER A 165 -42.10 -8.22 9.52
N LEU A 166 -43.15 -7.42 9.32
CA LEU A 166 -44.14 -7.11 10.35
C LEU A 166 -45.30 -8.12 10.37
N VAL A 167 -45.56 -8.82 9.26
CA VAL A 167 -46.66 -9.80 9.16
C VAL A 167 -46.63 -10.87 10.26
N PRO A 168 -45.50 -11.56 10.54
CA PRO A 168 -45.47 -12.55 11.62
C PRO A 168 -45.77 -11.94 13.00
N LEU A 169 -45.30 -10.72 13.26
CA LEU A 169 -45.56 -10.02 14.52
C LEU A 169 -47.03 -9.66 14.67
N LEU A 170 -47.65 -9.13 13.61
CA LEU A 170 -49.07 -8.77 13.58
C LEU A 170 -49.96 -10.01 13.75
N LEU A 171 -49.59 -11.15 13.16
CA LEU A 171 -50.30 -12.42 13.33
C LEU A 171 -50.17 -12.97 14.76
N LEU A 172 -49.01 -12.84 15.39
CA LEU A 172 -48.83 -13.21 16.81
C LEU A 172 -49.66 -12.34 17.74
N ILE A 173 -49.63 -11.01 17.56
CA ILE A 173 -50.41 -10.07 18.37
C ILE A 173 -51.91 -10.29 18.15
N GLY A 174 -52.35 -10.39 16.88
CA GLY A 174 -53.75 -10.65 16.54
C GLY A 174 -54.23 -12.02 17.02
N GLY A 175 -53.36 -13.03 16.97
CA GLY A 175 -53.63 -14.39 17.45
C GLY A 175 -53.90 -14.46 18.95
N ALA A 176 -53.38 -13.52 19.75
CA ALA A 176 -53.70 -13.42 21.16
C ALA A 176 -55.16 -13.03 21.42
N PHE A 177 -55.80 -12.33 20.47
CA PHE A 177 -57.21 -11.92 20.54
C PHE A 177 -58.12 -12.83 19.69
N PHE A 178 -57.60 -13.43 18.61
CA PHE A 178 -58.34 -14.33 17.72
C PHE A 178 -57.45 -15.50 17.25
N PRO A 179 -57.46 -16.64 17.97
CA PRO A 179 -56.55 -17.76 17.75
C PRO A 179 -56.44 -18.32 16.31
N PRO A 180 -57.51 -18.32 15.48
CA PRO A 180 -57.39 -18.78 14.09
C PRO A 180 -56.36 -18.03 13.23
N LEU A 181 -55.97 -16.80 13.59
CA LEU A 181 -54.94 -16.04 12.88
C LEU A 181 -53.55 -16.69 12.97
N LEU A 182 -53.29 -17.50 14.00
CA LEU A 182 -52.01 -18.19 14.17
C LEU A 182 -51.74 -19.19 13.04
N LEU A 183 -52.78 -19.70 12.37
CA LEU A 183 -52.63 -20.54 11.17
C LEU A 183 -51.92 -19.81 10.02
N GLY A 184 -52.00 -18.47 9.99
CA GLY A 184 -51.31 -17.63 9.02
C GLY A 184 -49.78 -17.56 9.20
N LEU A 185 -49.23 -18.02 10.32
CA LEU A 185 -47.79 -17.99 10.57
C LEU A 185 -47.02 -18.92 9.62
N VAL A 186 -47.59 -20.07 9.27
CA VAL A 186 -46.97 -21.04 8.34
C VAL A 186 -46.81 -20.44 6.93
N PRO A 187 -47.87 -19.95 6.25
CA PRO A 187 -47.72 -19.31 4.95
C PRO A 187 -46.85 -18.05 5.01
N SER A 188 -46.93 -17.26 6.09
CA SER A 188 -46.05 -16.10 6.28
C SER A 188 -44.57 -16.52 6.36
N PHE A 189 -44.25 -17.59 7.08
CA PHE A 189 -42.89 -18.11 7.16
C PHE A 189 -42.42 -18.65 5.81
N CYS A 190 -43.26 -19.37 5.07
CA CYS A 190 -42.93 -19.85 3.71
C CYS A 190 -42.62 -18.69 2.74
N VAL A 191 -43.43 -17.63 2.74
CA VAL A 191 -43.17 -16.43 1.93
C VAL A 191 -41.85 -15.78 2.34
N ASN A 192 -41.60 -15.63 3.65
CA ASN A 192 -40.37 -15.03 4.14
C ASN A 192 -39.14 -15.91 3.89
N LEU A 193 -39.26 -17.23 3.89
CA LEU A 193 -38.22 -18.17 3.51
C LEU A 193 -37.80 -17.99 2.05
N VAL A 194 -38.77 -17.94 1.13
CA VAL A 194 -38.52 -17.69 -0.30
C VAL A 194 -37.91 -16.31 -0.51
N ALA A 195 -38.48 -15.29 0.13
CA ALA A 195 -37.97 -13.93 0.05
C ALA A 195 -36.54 -13.81 0.59
N HIS A 196 -36.22 -14.49 1.69
CA HIS A 196 -34.88 -14.53 2.29
C HIS A 196 -33.86 -15.11 1.32
N TYR A 197 -34.03 -16.35 0.84
CA TYR A 197 -33.04 -16.98 -0.04
C TYR A 197 -32.88 -16.26 -1.38
N ARG A 198 -33.97 -15.72 -1.94
CA ARG A 198 -33.89 -14.89 -3.16
C ARG A 198 -33.12 -13.60 -2.91
N SER A 199 -33.35 -12.95 -1.77
CA SER A 199 -32.68 -11.70 -1.42
C SER A 199 -31.21 -11.92 -1.10
N ASP A 200 -30.87 -13.00 -0.38
CA ASP A 200 -29.50 -13.31 -0.01
C ASP A 200 -28.63 -13.52 -1.26
N ALA A 201 -29.15 -14.20 -2.29
CA ALA A 201 -28.45 -14.34 -3.57
C ALA A 201 -28.15 -13.00 -4.25
N ILE A 202 -29.11 -12.06 -4.20
CA ILE A 202 -28.99 -10.73 -4.84
C ILE A 202 -28.05 -9.81 -4.02
N TRP A 203 -28.23 -9.78 -2.70
CA TRP A 203 -27.62 -8.79 -1.79
C TRP A 203 -26.40 -9.32 -1.02
N SER A 204 -25.90 -10.52 -1.35
CA SER A 204 -24.79 -11.14 -0.61
C SER A 204 -23.52 -10.27 -0.57
N ARG A 205 -23.25 -9.47 -1.62
CA ARG A 205 -22.09 -8.56 -1.67
C ARG A 205 -22.28 -7.40 -0.71
N GLU A 206 -23.45 -6.78 -0.72
CA GLU A 206 -23.86 -5.69 0.16
C GLU A 206 -23.82 -6.10 1.64
N ILE A 207 -24.34 -7.28 1.95
CA ILE A 207 -24.35 -7.82 3.32
C ILE A 207 -22.92 -8.01 3.83
N ARG A 208 -22.02 -8.56 3.00
CA ARG A 208 -20.60 -8.71 3.35
C ARG A 208 -19.92 -7.37 3.58
N ALA A 209 -20.18 -6.38 2.72
CA ALA A 209 -19.64 -5.03 2.87
C ALA A 209 -20.12 -4.33 4.15
N VAL A 210 -21.42 -4.39 4.45
CA VAL A 210 -21.98 -3.83 5.69
C VAL A 210 -21.44 -4.54 6.93
N THR A 211 -21.28 -5.86 6.85
CA THR A 211 -20.68 -6.64 7.94
C THR A 211 -19.25 -6.21 8.20
N HIS A 212 -18.46 -6.01 7.13
CA HIS A 212 -17.10 -5.48 7.24
C HIS A 212 -17.07 -4.08 7.88
N ILE A 213 -17.91 -3.15 7.41
CA ILE A 213 -18.05 -1.82 8.04
C ILE A 213 -18.40 -1.96 9.53
N ALA A 214 -19.28 -2.89 9.89
CA ALA A 214 -19.69 -3.13 11.27
C ALA A 214 -18.54 -3.63 12.15
N THR A 215 -17.69 -4.52 11.64
CA THR A 215 -16.53 -5.04 12.39
C THR A 215 -15.51 -3.94 12.63
N VAL A 216 -15.30 -3.04 11.65
CA VAL A 216 -14.47 -1.83 11.79
C VAL A 216 -15.04 -0.90 12.86
N LEU A 217 -16.34 -0.58 12.81
CA LEU A 217 -16.99 0.26 13.82
C LEU A 217 -16.97 -0.38 15.22
N SER A 218 -17.05 -1.71 15.31
CA SER A 218 -16.93 -2.46 16.56
C SER A 218 -15.50 -2.43 17.11
N ALA A 219 -14.47 -2.47 16.25
CA ALA A 219 -13.09 -2.27 16.63
C ALA A 219 -12.86 -0.83 17.15
N ALA A 220 -13.33 0.18 16.41
CA ALA A 220 -13.32 1.57 16.84
C ALA A 220 -14.05 1.79 18.18
N GLY A 221 -15.20 1.13 18.37
CA GLY A 221 -15.95 1.13 19.61
C GLY A 221 -15.20 0.56 20.81
N ARG A 222 -14.28 -0.40 20.59
CA ARG A 222 -13.39 -0.91 21.64
C ARG A 222 -12.23 0.02 21.92
N LEU A 223 -11.64 0.61 20.87
CA LEU A 223 -10.55 1.59 20.98
C LEU A 223 -11.01 2.86 21.72
N SER A 224 -12.19 3.39 21.38
CA SER A 224 -12.76 4.59 22.01
C SER A 224 -13.01 4.46 23.52
N ARG A 225 -13.09 3.25 24.07
CA ARG A 225 -13.30 3.06 25.53
C ARG A 225 -11.99 3.08 26.31
N ARG A 226 -10.85 2.99 25.64
CA ARG A 226 -9.54 2.95 26.29
C ARG A 226 -9.00 4.36 26.50
N PRO A 227 -8.28 4.59 27.60
CA PRO A 227 -7.41 5.76 27.70
C PRO A 227 -6.24 5.57 26.72
N ALA A 228 -5.83 6.65 26.05
CA ALA A 228 -4.66 6.68 25.19
C ALA A 228 -3.74 7.80 25.67
N PRO A 229 -2.57 7.48 26.24
CA PRO A 229 -1.63 8.48 26.73
C PRO A 229 -0.82 9.10 25.57
N GLY A 230 -0.32 10.32 25.81
CA GLY A 230 0.66 10.99 24.94
C GLY A 230 0.18 11.21 23.50
N ALA A 231 1.03 10.84 22.54
CA ALA A 231 0.84 11.04 21.10
C ALA A 231 -0.40 10.37 20.51
N LEU A 232 -0.92 9.31 21.14
CA LEU A 232 -2.12 8.60 20.67
C LEU A 232 -3.43 9.29 21.11
N GLY A 233 -3.35 10.26 22.03
CA GLY A 233 -4.52 10.96 22.58
C GLY A 233 -5.41 11.62 21.52
N PRO A 234 -4.85 12.43 20.58
CA PRO A 234 -5.64 13.06 19.52
C PRO A 234 -6.39 12.04 18.65
N GLU A 235 -5.72 10.98 18.21
CA GLU A 235 -6.33 9.95 17.35
C GLU A 235 -7.45 9.20 18.08
N PHE A 236 -7.26 8.83 19.34
CA PHE A 236 -8.31 8.19 20.14
C PHE A 236 -9.46 9.16 20.48
N GLY A 237 -9.17 10.46 20.61
CA GLY A 237 -10.17 11.51 20.72
C GLY A 237 -11.08 11.58 19.50
N ARG A 238 -10.49 11.53 18.29
CA ARG A 238 -11.21 11.47 17.01
C ARG A 238 -12.01 10.18 16.87
N ILE A 239 -11.44 9.02 17.20
CA ILE A 239 -12.19 7.75 17.23
C ILE A 239 -13.41 7.86 18.17
N ARG A 240 -13.26 8.50 19.33
CA ARG A 240 -14.35 8.65 20.31
C ARG A 240 -15.43 9.61 19.84
N SER A 241 -15.12 10.68 19.11
CA SER A 241 -16.12 11.58 18.53
C SER A 241 -16.88 10.89 17.39
N LEU A 242 -16.18 10.23 16.48
CA LEU A 242 -16.76 9.52 15.34
C LEU A 242 -17.61 8.32 15.78
N THR A 243 -17.15 7.54 16.77
CA THR A 243 -17.92 6.41 17.33
C THR A 243 -19.28 6.87 17.89
N ARG A 244 -19.35 8.08 18.48
CA ARG A 244 -20.61 8.64 18.99
C ARG A 244 -21.56 8.99 17.84
N ARG A 245 -21.06 9.60 16.76
CA ARG A 245 -21.84 9.96 15.57
C ARG A 245 -22.34 8.73 14.81
N LEU A 246 -21.48 7.71 14.66
CA LEU A 246 -21.76 6.48 13.91
C LEU A 246 -22.49 5.40 14.73
N ARG A 247 -22.88 5.69 15.97
CA ARG A 247 -23.59 4.74 16.85
C ARG A 247 -24.88 4.22 16.23
N SER A 248 -25.52 4.99 15.36
CA SER A 248 -26.74 4.59 14.66
C SER A 248 -26.50 3.41 13.70
N ILE A 249 -25.37 3.38 12.98
CA ILE A 249 -24.99 2.32 12.05
C ILE A 249 -24.69 1.02 12.82
N GLY A 250 -23.88 1.11 13.88
CA GLY A 250 -23.49 -0.04 14.70
C GLY A 250 -24.64 -0.72 15.44
N ARG A 251 -25.81 -0.07 15.58
CA ARG A 251 -27.02 -0.69 16.17
C ARG A 251 -27.73 -1.64 15.22
N TRP A 252 -27.73 -1.34 13.92
CA TRP A 252 -28.50 -2.10 12.92
C TRP A 252 -27.65 -3.15 12.22
N ALA A 253 -26.34 -2.94 12.12
CA ALA A 253 -25.43 -3.89 11.46
C ALA A 253 -25.40 -5.32 12.04
N PRO A 254 -25.57 -5.55 13.37
CA PRO A 254 -25.74 -6.90 13.93
C PRO A 254 -26.86 -7.73 13.30
N LEU A 255 -27.92 -7.07 12.79
CA LEU A 255 -29.06 -7.73 12.15
C LEU A 255 -28.73 -8.25 10.75
N CYS A 256 -27.62 -7.83 10.15
CA CYS A 256 -27.15 -8.25 8.83
C CYS A 256 -26.13 -9.41 8.89
N GLY A 257 -25.94 -10.05 10.05
CA GLY A 257 -25.00 -11.18 10.19
C GLY A 257 -23.71 -10.87 10.96
N ALA A 258 -23.42 -9.59 11.25
CA ALA A 258 -22.24 -9.19 12.01
C ALA A 258 -22.18 -9.71 13.47
N ALA A 259 -23.25 -10.34 13.97
CA ALA A 259 -23.38 -10.86 15.33
C ALA A 259 -23.34 -12.40 15.44
N ASP A 260 -23.08 -13.11 14.33
CA ASP A 260 -23.10 -14.58 14.32
C ASP A 260 -21.75 -15.17 14.74
N GLU A 261 -20.67 -14.39 14.66
CA GLU A 261 -19.34 -14.80 15.14
C GLU A 261 -19.29 -14.93 16.66
N GLY A 262 -19.34 -16.18 17.14
CA GLY A 262 -19.17 -16.52 18.56
C GLY A 262 -20.41 -17.01 19.29
N ARG A 263 -21.54 -17.22 18.58
CA ARG A 263 -22.69 -17.96 19.09
C ARG A 263 -22.42 -19.47 19.11
N ASP A 264 -23.01 -20.18 20.05
CA ASP A 264 -23.03 -21.64 20.00
C ASP A 264 -23.93 -22.13 18.84
N GLN A 265 -23.74 -23.38 18.42
CA GLN A 265 -24.40 -23.93 17.23
C GLN A 265 -25.94 -23.86 17.34
N LEU A 266 -26.48 -24.04 18.54
CA LEU A 266 -27.92 -23.98 18.81
C LEU A 266 -28.46 -22.54 18.71
N SER A 267 -27.83 -21.56 19.36
CA SER A 267 -28.29 -20.17 19.29
C SER A 267 -28.06 -19.52 17.92
N ALA A 268 -27.08 -20.00 17.16
CA ALA A 268 -26.89 -19.61 15.77
C ALA A 268 -28.07 -20.06 14.89
N LEU A 269 -28.45 -21.34 14.97
CA LEU A 269 -29.61 -21.88 14.25
C LEU A 269 -30.91 -21.17 14.62
N LEU A 270 -31.17 -20.96 15.92
CA LEU A 270 -32.35 -20.22 16.38
C LEU A 270 -32.38 -18.79 15.84
N MET A 271 -31.23 -18.10 15.84
CA MET A 271 -31.13 -16.75 15.31
C MET A 271 -31.34 -16.71 13.80
N GLU A 272 -30.88 -17.72 13.06
CA GLU A 272 -31.13 -17.86 11.63
C GLU A 272 -32.62 -17.99 11.33
N TYR A 273 -33.35 -18.85 12.05
CA TYR A 273 -34.80 -18.95 11.90
C TYR A 273 -35.52 -17.63 12.22
N ILE A 274 -35.09 -16.90 13.25
CA ILE A 274 -35.64 -15.58 13.58
C ILE A 274 -35.34 -14.57 12.45
N LYS A 275 -34.13 -14.58 11.90
CA LYS A 275 -33.76 -13.72 10.76
C LYS A 275 -34.58 -14.00 9.53
N VAL A 276 -34.85 -15.27 9.24
CA VAL A 276 -35.71 -15.70 8.13
C VAL A 276 -37.14 -15.26 8.40
N ALA A 277 -37.70 -15.60 9.58
CA ALA A 277 -39.08 -15.31 9.93
C ALA A 277 -39.40 -13.81 9.84
N PHE A 278 -38.48 -12.94 10.26
CA PHE A 278 -38.69 -11.49 10.28
C PHE A 278 -37.89 -10.74 9.19
N LEU A 279 -37.29 -11.44 8.23
CA LEU A 279 -36.46 -10.84 7.17
C LEU A 279 -35.43 -9.80 7.69
N LEU A 280 -34.83 -10.08 8.86
CA LEU A 280 -34.04 -9.10 9.62
C LEU A 280 -32.81 -8.61 8.84
N ASN A 281 -32.20 -9.46 8.00
CA ASN A 281 -31.10 -9.07 7.13
C ASN A 281 -31.50 -7.91 6.21
N MET A 282 -32.70 -7.97 5.61
CA MET A 282 -33.18 -6.96 4.65
C MET A 282 -33.62 -5.67 5.34
N VAL A 283 -34.33 -5.77 6.47
CA VAL A 283 -34.68 -4.61 7.30
C VAL A 283 -33.43 -3.90 7.81
N GLY A 284 -32.46 -4.68 8.31
CA GLY A 284 -31.16 -4.20 8.75
C GLY A 284 -30.42 -3.49 7.62
N LEU A 285 -30.32 -4.11 6.45
CA LEU A 285 -29.62 -3.58 5.28
C LEU A 285 -30.23 -2.24 4.82
N ARG A 286 -31.56 -2.18 4.70
CA ARG A 286 -32.29 -0.95 4.34
C ARG A 286 -32.02 0.18 5.34
N ARG A 287 -32.09 -0.11 6.64
CA ARG A 287 -31.83 0.87 7.72
C ARG A 287 -30.38 1.35 7.69
N VAL A 288 -29.42 0.43 7.56
CA VAL A 288 -27.99 0.73 7.52
C VAL A 288 -27.64 1.59 6.31
N PHE A 289 -28.13 1.26 5.12
CA PHE A 289 -27.88 2.07 3.92
C PHE A 289 -28.39 3.50 4.02
N GLY A 290 -29.56 3.72 4.62
CA GLY A 290 -30.03 5.07 4.91
C GLY A 290 -29.08 5.86 5.82
N ARG A 291 -28.40 5.19 6.76
CA ARG A 291 -27.46 5.81 7.71
C ARG A 291 -26.05 5.95 7.16
N ILE A 292 -25.57 5.00 6.35
CA ILE A 292 -24.28 5.11 5.66
C ILE A 292 -24.30 6.32 4.73
N ALA A 293 -25.36 6.50 3.94
CA ALA A 293 -25.50 7.66 3.07
C ALA A 293 -25.50 9.00 3.85
N ALA A 294 -26.11 9.03 5.04
CA ALA A 294 -26.19 10.24 5.87
C ALA A 294 -24.88 10.56 6.64
N HIS A 295 -23.97 9.60 6.77
CA HIS A 295 -22.74 9.73 7.56
C HIS A 295 -21.50 9.23 6.78
N ALA A 296 -21.51 9.40 5.46
CA ALA A 296 -20.49 8.82 4.57
C ALA A 296 -19.09 9.40 4.85
N GLU A 297 -19.00 10.71 5.11
CA GLU A 297 -17.74 11.39 5.45
C GLU A 297 -17.17 10.88 6.78
N GLU A 298 -17.98 10.84 7.84
CA GLU A 298 -17.53 10.33 9.14
C GLU A 298 -17.15 8.86 9.08
N LEU A 299 -17.84 8.08 8.25
CA LEU A 299 -17.51 6.67 8.04
C LEU A 299 -16.16 6.52 7.32
N ARG A 300 -15.90 7.32 6.27
CA ARG A 300 -14.61 7.35 5.57
C ARG A 300 -13.48 7.78 6.50
N GLU A 301 -13.69 8.81 7.31
CA GLU A 301 -12.72 9.27 8.30
C GLU A 301 -12.43 8.17 9.33
N MET A 302 -13.47 7.51 9.87
CA MET A 302 -13.29 6.40 10.81
C MET A 302 -12.52 5.24 10.18
N TYR A 303 -12.84 4.88 8.94
CA TYR A 303 -12.18 3.80 8.20
C TYR A 303 -10.69 4.09 8.00
N ALA A 304 -10.37 5.29 7.51
CA ALA A 304 -9.00 5.73 7.30
C ALA A 304 -8.23 5.76 8.63
N LEU A 305 -8.83 6.30 9.69
CA LEU A 305 -8.20 6.42 11.01
C LEU A 305 -7.88 5.05 11.63
N VAL A 306 -8.83 4.12 11.58
CA VAL A 306 -8.64 2.76 12.10
C VAL A 306 -7.58 2.00 11.30
N GLY A 307 -7.60 2.12 9.96
CA GLY A 307 -6.59 1.51 9.10
C GLY A 307 -5.21 2.12 9.25
N GLU A 308 -5.12 3.44 9.41
CA GLU A 308 -3.85 4.14 9.60
C GLU A 308 -3.17 3.70 10.91
N LEU A 309 -3.92 3.45 11.99
CA LEU A 309 -3.32 2.88 13.21
C LEU A 309 -2.70 1.50 12.97
N ASP A 310 -3.33 0.61 12.19
CA ASP A 310 -2.75 -0.70 11.85
C ASP A 310 -1.51 -0.55 10.96
N ALA A 311 -1.61 0.29 9.92
CA ALA A 311 -0.53 0.57 8.99
C ALA A 311 0.70 1.15 9.72
N LEU A 312 0.50 2.08 10.65
CA LEU A 312 1.59 2.66 11.44
C LEU A 312 2.19 1.66 12.44
N ILE A 313 1.41 0.68 12.92
CA ILE A 313 1.97 -0.45 13.69
C ILE A 313 2.87 -1.32 12.79
N ALA A 314 2.48 -1.56 11.54
CA ALA A 314 3.31 -2.29 10.58
C ALA A 314 4.62 -1.55 10.29
N VAL A 315 4.56 -0.22 10.09
CA VAL A 315 5.74 0.64 9.93
C VAL A 315 6.63 0.61 11.19
N ALA A 316 6.03 0.70 12.38
CA ALA A 316 6.74 0.60 13.64
C ALA A 316 7.48 -0.74 13.81
N ALA A 317 6.90 -1.84 13.32
CA ALA A 317 7.54 -3.16 13.32
C ALA A 317 8.78 -3.20 12.41
N VAL A 318 8.70 -2.57 11.22
CA VAL A 318 9.84 -2.46 10.28
C VAL A 318 10.99 -1.68 10.91
N ARG A 319 10.67 -0.56 11.58
CA ARG A 319 11.67 0.28 12.28
C ARG A 319 12.37 -0.40 13.45
N GLU A 320 11.82 -1.50 13.96
CA GLU A 320 12.44 -2.25 15.03
C GLU A 320 13.53 -3.21 14.52
N THR A 321 13.48 -3.60 13.25
CA THR A 321 14.29 -4.70 12.70
C THR A 321 15.28 -4.30 11.62
N GLU A 322 15.00 -3.20 10.94
CA GLU A 322 15.77 -2.75 9.78
C GLU A 322 16.53 -1.47 10.16
N ASN A 323 17.67 -1.25 9.51
CA ASN A 323 18.41 0.00 9.65
C ASN A 323 17.68 1.11 8.88
N VAL A 324 16.87 1.89 9.61
CA VAL A 324 16.01 2.93 9.03
C VAL A 324 16.05 4.21 9.87
N CYS A 325 15.77 5.34 9.24
CA CYS A 325 15.67 6.65 9.87
C CYS A 325 14.31 7.31 9.59
N ALA A 326 13.94 8.28 10.44
CA ALA A 326 12.91 9.25 10.07
C ALA A 326 13.54 10.28 9.11
N PRO A 327 12.81 10.76 8.09
CA PRO A 327 13.32 11.75 7.15
C PRO A 327 13.33 13.14 7.76
N GLU A 328 14.25 13.97 7.28
CA GLU A 328 14.27 15.42 7.51
C GLU A 328 13.82 16.14 6.22
N PHE A 329 12.94 17.12 6.32
CA PHE A 329 12.53 17.91 5.16
C PHE A 329 13.24 19.27 5.14
N SER A 330 13.68 19.69 3.95
CA SER A 330 14.30 21.00 3.70
C SER A 330 13.62 21.77 2.57
N ASP A 331 13.81 23.08 2.57
CA ASP A 331 13.34 23.95 1.48
C ASP A 331 14.30 23.96 0.28
N GLU A 332 15.54 23.53 0.48
CA GLU A 332 16.54 23.36 -0.58
C GLU A 332 16.18 22.18 -1.49
N GLN A 333 16.19 22.38 -2.82
CA GLN A 333 15.93 21.35 -3.82
C GLN A 333 17.09 20.35 -3.91
N SER A 334 17.23 19.53 -2.88
CA SER A 334 18.30 18.54 -2.75
C SER A 334 17.81 17.28 -2.03
N VAL A 335 18.58 16.20 -2.16
CA VAL A 335 18.42 14.97 -1.40
C VAL A 335 19.79 14.57 -0.85
N GLU A 336 19.92 14.57 0.48
CA GLU A 336 21.10 14.07 1.19
C GLU A 336 20.78 12.71 1.79
N PHE A 337 21.68 11.75 1.63
CA PHE A 337 21.50 10.41 2.18
C PHE A 337 22.81 9.84 2.68
N ALA A 338 22.73 9.11 3.80
CA ALA A 338 23.84 8.34 4.34
C ALA A 338 23.34 6.95 4.75
N GLY A 339 24.06 5.92 4.34
CA GLY A 339 23.73 4.53 4.57
C GLY A 339 22.53 4.04 3.75
N LEU A 340 22.23 4.65 2.59
CA LEU A 340 21.06 4.33 1.78
C LEU A 340 21.14 2.90 1.23
N VAL A 341 20.07 2.13 1.41
CA VAL A 341 19.96 0.76 0.90
C VAL A 341 18.64 0.53 0.17
N HIS A 342 18.64 -0.42 -0.77
CA HIS A 342 17.40 -0.85 -1.43
C HIS A 342 16.61 -1.80 -0.53
N PRO A 343 15.35 -1.51 -0.20
CA PRO A 343 14.54 -2.32 0.72
C PRO A 343 14.04 -3.65 0.15
N LEU A 344 14.45 -4.10 -1.03
CA LEU A 344 14.05 -5.40 -1.59
C LEU A 344 15.26 -6.31 -1.83
N VAL A 345 16.48 -5.76 -1.78
CA VAL A 345 17.71 -6.52 -1.92
C VAL A 345 18.01 -7.20 -0.58
N ALA A 346 18.40 -8.47 -0.62
CA ALA A 346 18.66 -9.28 0.58
C ALA A 346 19.93 -8.84 1.32
N SER A 347 21.00 -8.58 0.57
CA SER A 347 22.31 -8.13 1.08
C SER A 347 22.72 -6.82 0.40
N PRO A 348 22.04 -5.69 0.70
CA PRO A 348 22.29 -4.44 0.01
C PRO A 348 23.63 -3.81 0.42
N VAL A 349 24.29 -3.14 -0.51
CA VAL A 349 25.44 -2.28 -0.22
C VAL A 349 24.95 -0.86 0.04
N ALA A 350 25.32 -0.32 1.18
CA ALA A 350 24.95 1.03 1.59
C ALA A 350 25.71 2.09 0.79
N ASN A 351 25.02 3.16 0.40
CA ASN A 351 25.58 4.27 -0.35
C ASN A 351 25.30 5.61 0.32
N ASP A 352 26.24 6.54 0.18
CA ASP A 352 26.18 7.90 0.71
C ASP A 352 26.24 8.90 -0.44
N GLY A 353 25.64 10.07 -0.26
CA GLY A 353 25.72 11.10 -1.29
C GLY A 353 24.82 12.31 -1.04
N ILE A 354 25.02 13.31 -1.89
CA ILE A 354 24.20 14.51 -2.00
C ILE A 354 23.80 14.64 -3.46
N TRP A 355 22.51 14.83 -3.69
CA TRP A 355 21.93 15.07 -5.00
C TRP A 355 21.28 16.46 -4.97
N ASP A 356 21.95 17.45 -5.55
CA ASP A 356 21.60 18.87 -5.50
C ASP A 356 21.50 19.52 -6.89
N ARG A 357 21.86 18.77 -7.94
CA ARG A 357 21.70 19.13 -9.34
C ARG A 357 21.43 17.90 -10.20
N ASN A 358 21.01 18.13 -11.43
CA ASN A 358 20.79 17.05 -12.39
C ASN A 358 22.07 16.20 -12.54
N THR A 359 21.92 14.88 -12.50
CA THR A 359 23.04 13.94 -12.33
C THR A 359 22.96 12.79 -13.32
N LEU A 360 24.07 12.51 -14.00
CA LEU A 360 24.25 11.32 -14.83
C LEU A 360 24.93 10.20 -14.02
N VAL A 361 24.35 9.01 -14.06
CA VAL A 361 24.88 7.80 -13.42
C VAL A 361 25.44 6.88 -14.50
N THR A 362 26.76 6.70 -14.51
CA THR A 362 27.46 5.89 -15.52
C THR A 362 28.07 4.62 -14.92
N GLY A 363 28.46 3.66 -15.75
CA GLY A 363 29.03 2.38 -15.33
C GLY A 363 28.49 1.20 -16.16
N SER A 364 29.12 0.04 -16.02
CA SER A 364 28.73 -1.16 -16.78
C SER A 364 27.31 -1.63 -16.47
N ASN A 365 26.77 -2.52 -17.31
CA ASN A 365 25.60 -3.30 -16.93
C ASN A 365 25.90 -4.16 -15.70
N ALA A 366 24.86 -4.45 -14.90
CA ALA A 366 24.96 -5.18 -13.63
C ALA A 366 25.78 -4.52 -12.50
N SER A 367 26.34 -3.32 -12.70
CA SER A 367 27.12 -2.59 -11.68
C SER A 367 26.28 -1.99 -10.54
N GLY A 368 24.94 -2.06 -10.62
CA GLY A 368 24.02 -1.59 -9.58
C GLY A 368 23.36 -0.24 -9.82
N LYS A 369 23.57 0.41 -10.98
CA LYS A 369 22.97 1.72 -11.33
C LYS A 369 21.46 1.77 -11.09
N SER A 370 20.70 0.92 -11.77
CA SER A 370 19.23 0.86 -11.67
C SER A 370 18.78 0.58 -10.23
N THR A 371 19.44 -0.35 -9.54
CA THR A 371 19.15 -0.68 -8.14
C THR A 371 19.34 0.53 -7.22
N PHE A 372 20.40 1.31 -7.42
CA PHE A 372 20.64 2.53 -6.65
C PHE A 372 19.59 3.60 -6.93
N ILE A 373 19.26 3.84 -8.21
CA ILE A 373 18.25 4.84 -8.59
C ILE A 373 16.87 4.45 -8.01
N LYS A 374 16.49 3.17 -8.11
CA LYS A 374 15.27 2.64 -7.47
C LYS A 374 15.30 2.81 -5.95
N ALA A 375 16.43 2.54 -5.30
CA ALA A 375 16.56 2.73 -3.85
C ALA A 375 16.32 4.17 -3.43
N LEU A 376 16.90 5.14 -4.15
CA LEU A 376 16.71 6.57 -3.86
C LEU A 376 15.26 7.01 -4.09
N ALA A 377 14.65 6.60 -5.20
CA ALA A 377 13.26 6.91 -5.53
C ALA A 377 12.26 6.32 -4.53
N ILE A 378 12.43 5.05 -4.15
CA ILE A 378 11.61 4.40 -3.12
C ILE A 378 11.72 5.16 -1.80
N ASN A 379 12.93 5.49 -1.36
CA ASN A 379 13.13 6.21 -0.09
C ASN A 379 12.52 7.62 -0.11
N ALA A 380 12.55 8.31 -1.24
CA ALA A 380 11.87 9.60 -1.41
C ALA A 380 10.34 9.50 -1.32
N ILE A 381 9.74 8.39 -1.78
CA ILE A 381 8.32 8.10 -1.58
C ILE A 381 8.04 7.76 -0.12
N LEU A 382 8.82 6.86 0.49
CA LEU A 382 8.60 6.43 1.88
C LEU A 382 8.77 7.58 2.89
N ALA A 383 9.68 8.52 2.62
CA ALA A 383 9.86 9.72 3.40
C ALA A 383 8.56 10.53 3.51
N GLN A 384 7.89 10.77 2.37
CA GLN A 384 6.70 11.61 2.24
C GLN A 384 5.38 10.89 2.57
N THR A 385 5.43 9.60 2.88
CA THR A 385 4.25 8.75 3.10
C THR A 385 4.23 8.22 4.52
N ILE A 386 5.13 7.29 4.85
CA ILE A 386 5.21 6.57 6.13
C ILE A 386 6.32 7.09 7.05
N CYS A 387 6.90 8.25 6.72
CA CYS A 387 7.96 8.91 7.49
C CYS A 387 9.18 8.02 7.74
N THR A 388 9.49 7.06 6.87
CA THR A 388 10.55 6.06 7.15
C THR A 388 11.43 5.85 5.93
N CYS A 389 12.74 5.91 6.10
CA CYS A 389 13.71 5.66 5.03
C CYS A 389 14.67 4.55 5.43
N PHE A 390 14.96 3.63 4.52
CA PHE A 390 16.01 2.62 4.60
C PHE A 390 17.39 3.25 4.38
N ALA A 391 17.79 4.05 5.36
CA ALA A 391 19.06 4.77 5.44
C ALA A 391 19.41 5.03 6.91
N GLY A 392 20.67 5.38 7.19
CA GLY A 392 21.08 5.93 8.49
C GLY A 392 20.69 7.40 8.66
N ARG A 393 20.67 8.16 7.56
CA ARG A 393 20.16 9.54 7.49
C ARG A 393 19.57 9.79 6.10
N PHE A 394 18.46 10.53 6.05
CA PHE A 394 17.80 10.93 4.81
C PHE A 394 17.18 12.30 4.96
N ARG A 395 17.60 13.26 4.14
CA ARG A 395 17.06 14.63 4.11
C ARG A 395 16.69 15.00 2.69
N MET A 396 15.51 15.58 2.47
CA MET A 396 15.06 15.93 1.11
C MET A 396 14.12 17.13 1.09
N CYS A 397 14.00 17.80 -0.06
CA CYS A 397 12.82 18.62 -0.33
C CYS A 397 11.57 17.79 -0.52
N ARG A 398 10.40 18.39 -0.26
CA ARG A 398 9.13 17.80 -0.66
C ARG A 398 8.98 17.92 -2.18
N ALA A 399 8.69 16.80 -2.84
CA ALA A 399 8.70 16.76 -4.28
C ALA A 399 7.88 15.59 -4.83
N ARG A 400 7.33 15.78 -6.03
CA ARG A 400 6.70 14.71 -6.79
C ARG A 400 7.78 13.75 -7.28
N VAL A 401 7.63 12.46 -6.97
CA VAL A 401 8.55 11.41 -7.43
C VAL A 401 8.03 10.83 -8.73
N MET A 402 8.85 10.81 -9.78
CA MET A 402 8.48 10.30 -11.10
C MET A 402 9.62 9.50 -11.69
N SER A 403 9.32 8.38 -12.34
CA SER A 403 10.33 7.57 -13.02
C SER A 403 10.02 7.26 -14.47
N SER A 404 11.06 6.87 -15.21
CA SER A 404 10.99 6.25 -16.53
C SER A 404 12.07 5.17 -16.62
N MET A 405 11.74 3.93 -16.29
CA MET A 405 12.73 2.83 -16.19
C MET A 405 12.32 1.53 -16.88
N ALA A 406 11.18 0.96 -16.50
CA ALA A 406 10.80 -0.41 -16.79
C ALA A 406 9.40 -0.44 -17.37
N ILE A 407 9.29 -0.01 -18.62
CA ILE A 407 8.07 -0.19 -19.39
C ILE A 407 8.02 -1.67 -19.76
N ARG A 408 7.28 -2.45 -18.98
CA ARG A 408 6.96 -3.84 -19.32
C ARG A 408 6.14 -3.85 -20.60
N ASP A 409 6.39 -4.84 -21.45
CA ASP A 409 5.59 -5.09 -22.64
C ASP A 409 4.10 -5.14 -22.27
N ASP A 410 3.31 -4.22 -22.81
CA ASP A 410 1.88 -4.44 -22.94
C ASP A 410 1.61 -4.88 -24.37
N VAL A 411 1.84 -6.17 -24.62
CA VAL A 411 1.53 -6.84 -25.90
C VAL A 411 0.04 -6.66 -26.26
N GLN A 412 -0.83 -6.45 -25.27
CA GLN A 412 -2.26 -6.25 -25.47
C GLN A 412 -2.61 -4.82 -25.93
N SER A 413 -1.84 -3.81 -25.51
CA SER A 413 -2.03 -2.41 -25.95
C SER A 413 -1.61 -2.16 -27.40
N GLY A 414 -0.71 -2.99 -27.95
CA GLY A 414 -0.14 -2.82 -29.28
C GLY A 414 0.77 -1.58 -29.44
N GLU A 415 1.08 -0.87 -28.35
CA GLU A 415 2.01 0.26 -28.39
C GLU A 415 3.46 -0.23 -28.41
N SER A 416 4.31 0.39 -29.24
CA SER A 416 5.73 0.06 -29.25
C SER A 416 6.42 0.60 -28.00
N TYR A 417 7.39 -0.16 -27.48
CA TYR A 417 8.22 0.20 -26.33
C TYR A 417 8.75 1.65 -26.41
N PHE A 418 9.18 2.06 -27.60
CA PHE A 418 9.69 3.40 -27.85
C PHE A 418 8.64 4.51 -27.61
N VAL A 419 7.39 4.31 -28.05
CA VAL A 419 6.33 5.31 -27.86
C VAL A 419 5.98 5.47 -26.39
N ALA A 420 5.91 4.36 -25.65
CA ALA A 420 5.67 4.39 -24.22
C ALA A 420 6.81 5.10 -23.47
N GLU A 421 8.06 4.88 -23.87
CA GLU A 421 9.24 5.55 -23.30
C GLU A 421 9.19 7.08 -23.54
N VAL A 422 8.91 7.48 -24.77
CA VAL A 422 8.74 8.90 -25.14
C VAL A 422 7.60 9.54 -24.34
N ARG A 423 6.47 8.86 -24.16
CA ARG A 423 5.34 9.36 -23.37
C ARG A 423 5.72 9.52 -21.89
N SER A 424 6.49 8.59 -21.34
CA SER A 424 6.98 8.67 -19.96
C SER A 424 7.91 9.86 -19.75
N LEU A 425 8.85 10.10 -20.67
CA LEU A 425 9.73 11.27 -20.64
C LEU A 425 8.94 12.58 -20.79
N LYS A 426 7.96 12.62 -21.69
CA LYS A 426 7.06 13.78 -21.84
C LYS A 426 6.29 14.06 -20.55
N ARG A 427 5.78 13.03 -19.88
CA ARG A 427 5.09 13.17 -18.58
C ARG A 427 5.98 13.82 -17.52
N ILE A 428 7.26 13.46 -17.46
CA ILE A 428 8.25 14.08 -16.56
C ILE A 428 8.50 15.55 -16.95
N LEU A 429 8.72 15.83 -18.24
CA LEU A 429 8.91 17.19 -18.74
C LEU A 429 7.73 18.11 -18.44
N ASP A 430 6.50 17.63 -18.68
CA ASP A 430 5.29 18.40 -18.43
C ASP A 430 5.11 18.68 -16.93
N ALA A 431 5.44 17.72 -16.05
CA ALA A 431 5.43 17.93 -14.61
C ALA A 431 6.52 18.93 -14.15
N ALA A 432 7.71 18.89 -14.75
CA ALA A 432 8.80 19.82 -14.49
C ALA A 432 8.53 21.27 -14.96
N GLN A 433 7.48 21.48 -15.76
CA GLN A 433 7.01 22.80 -16.15
C GLN A 433 5.89 23.34 -15.25
N GLY A 434 5.31 22.48 -14.40
CA GLY A 434 4.27 22.87 -13.45
C GLY A 434 4.82 23.42 -12.15
N ASP A 435 3.92 23.60 -11.17
CA ASP A 435 4.27 24.07 -9.83
C ASP A 435 4.81 22.92 -8.97
N GLY A 436 5.84 23.24 -8.17
CA GLY A 436 6.44 22.32 -7.19
C GLY A 436 7.69 21.59 -7.71
N ALA A 437 8.46 21.04 -6.78
CA ALA A 437 9.67 20.29 -7.09
C ALA A 437 9.35 18.88 -7.61
N VAL A 438 10.14 18.39 -8.55
CA VAL A 438 10.04 17.04 -9.13
C VAL A 438 11.36 16.30 -8.93
N LEU A 439 11.31 15.11 -8.35
CA LEU A 439 12.43 14.17 -8.36
C LEU A 439 12.21 13.20 -9.52
N ALA A 440 13.00 13.35 -10.57
CA ALA A 440 12.89 12.55 -11.78
C ALA A 440 13.99 11.48 -11.82
N PHE A 441 13.61 10.24 -12.09
CA PHE A 441 14.50 9.09 -12.13
C PHE A 441 14.40 8.38 -13.48
N VAL A 442 15.48 8.30 -14.23
CA VAL A 442 15.45 7.71 -15.58
C VAL A 442 16.52 6.64 -15.70
N ASP A 443 16.17 5.48 -16.27
CA ASP A 443 17.11 4.37 -16.46
C ASP A 443 17.35 4.06 -17.94
N GLU A 444 18.34 4.76 -18.48
CA GLU A 444 18.68 4.88 -19.90
C GLU A 444 17.56 5.50 -20.74
N ILE A 445 17.95 6.40 -21.63
CA ILE A 445 17.03 7.25 -22.38
C ILE A 445 17.01 6.80 -23.83
N LEU A 446 15.82 6.52 -24.35
CA LEU A 446 15.55 6.22 -25.75
C LEU A 446 16.34 5.01 -26.27
N ARG A 447 16.35 3.90 -25.52
CA ARG A 447 17.14 2.70 -25.87
C ARG A 447 16.79 2.12 -27.25
N GLY A 448 15.56 2.31 -27.71
CA GLY A 448 15.01 1.69 -28.91
C GLY A 448 15.39 2.30 -30.26
N THR A 449 16.31 3.28 -30.32
CA THR A 449 16.72 3.95 -31.58
C THR A 449 18.23 3.89 -31.84
N ASN A 450 18.63 4.37 -33.03
CA ASN A 450 20.00 4.58 -33.49
C ASN A 450 20.83 5.37 -32.45
N THR A 451 22.10 4.99 -32.21
CA THR A 451 22.99 5.62 -31.23
C THR A 451 23.15 7.15 -31.39
N VAL A 452 23.35 7.64 -32.61
CA VAL A 452 23.48 9.07 -32.91
C VAL A 452 22.18 9.81 -32.62
N GLU A 453 21.05 9.29 -33.09
CA GLU A 453 19.73 9.87 -32.81
C GLU A 453 19.40 9.83 -31.31
N ARG A 454 19.75 8.74 -30.62
CA ARG A 454 19.58 8.56 -29.18
C ARG A 454 20.35 9.62 -28.40
N ILE A 455 21.64 9.79 -28.68
CA ILE A 455 22.48 10.80 -27.98
C ILE A 455 21.95 12.21 -28.27
N ALA A 456 21.62 12.51 -29.53
CA ALA A 456 21.09 13.81 -29.93
C ALA A 456 19.76 14.12 -29.22
N ALA A 457 18.78 13.21 -29.28
CA ALA A 457 17.48 13.38 -28.65
C ALA A 457 17.59 13.43 -27.12
N SER A 458 18.36 12.53 -26.51
CA SER A 458 18.60 12.50 -25.06
C SER A 458 19.20 13.82 -24.59
N SER A 459 20.24 14.32 -25.26
CA SER A 459 20.86 15.60 -24.90
C SER A 459 19.88 16.77 -24.99
N ALA A 460 19.01 16.81 -26.00
CA ALA A 460 18.01 17.86 -26.15
C ALA A 460 16.95 17.82 -25.04
N VAL A 461 16.46 16.62 -24.70
CA VAL A 461 15.50 16.40 -23.61
C VAL A 461 16.11 16.78 -22.26
N LEU A 462 17.31 16.27 -21.97
CA LEU A 462 18.02 16.52 -20.72
C LEU A 462 18.34 17.99 -20.53
N ARG A 463 18.80 18.68 -21.58
CA ARG A 463 19.07 20.12 -21.52
C ARG A 463 17.81 20.94 -21.20
N ARG A 464 16.62 20.48 -21.60
CA ARG A 464 15.36 21.17 -21.29
C ARG A 464 14.97 21.11 -19.81
N LEU A 465 15.47 20.11 -19.07
CA LEU A 465 15.27 19.92 -17.63
C LEU A 465 16.31 20.67 -16.78
N GLU A 466 17.33 21.27 -17.40
CA GLU A 466 18.36 22.01 -16.70
C GLU A 466 17.82 23.34 -16.15
N GLY A 467 18.13 23.64 -14.88
CA GLY A 467 17.70 24.88 -14.21
C GLY A 467 16.20 24.99 -13.91
N GLY A 468 15.43 23.90 -14.10
CA GLY A 468 14.00 23.85 -13.79
C GLY A 468 13.70 23.39 -12.36
N SER A 469 12.42 23.15 -12.07
CA SER A 469 11.94 22.59 -10.79
C SER A 469 12.20 21.08 -10.64
N ALA A 470 12.75 20.44 -11.68
CA ALA A 470 13.12 19.04 -11.65
C ALA A 470 14.57 18.86 -11.20
N LEU A 471 14.77 17.97 -10.24
CA LEU A 471 16.04 17.37 -9.92
C LEU A 471 16.05 15.97 -10.56
N LEU A 472 16.91 15.78 -11.57
CA LEU A 472 16.96 14.56 -12.40
C LEU A 472 18.17 13.68 -12.06
N MET A 473 17.93 12.38 -11.97
CA MET A 473 18.97 11.36 -11.91
C MET A 473 18.76 10.37 -13.04
N ALA A 474 19.68 10.36 -14.01
CA ALA A 474 19.57 9.54 -15.21
C ALA A 474 20.74 8.56 -15.32
N ALA A 475 20.46 7.25 -15.30
CA ALA A 475 21.45 6.26 -15.71
C ALA A 475 21.64 6.29 -17.23
N THR A 476 22.89 6.17 -17.68
CA THR A 476 23.21 6.09 -19.11
C THR A 476 24.49 5.32 -19.39
N HIS A 477 24.55 4.73 -20.59
CA HIS A 477 25.78 4.17 -21.17
C HIS A 477 26.48 5.12 -22.14
N ASP A 478 25.80 6.20 -22.55
CA ASP A 478 26.32 7.18 -23.50
C ASP A 478 27.24 8.16 -22.76
N ILE A 479 28.53 7.81 -22.66
CA ILE A 479 29.57 8.63 -22.02
C ILE A 479 29.68 10.01 -22.69
N GLU A 480 29.31 10.11 -23.96
CA GLU A 480 29.22 11.36 -24.72
C GLU A 480 28.32 12.39 -24.03
N LEU A 481 27.22 11.97 -23.37
CA LEU A 481 26.32 12.87 -22.64
C LEU A 481 27.03 13.60 -21.50
N THR A 482 28.03 12.97 -20.88
CA THR A 482 28.84 13.59 -19.80
C THR A 482 29.64 14.79 -20.30
N ARG A 483 29.95 14.84 -21.60
CA ARG A 483 30.65 15.94 -22.26
C ARG A 483 29.68 16.98 -22.84
N ILE A 484 28.54 16.52 -23.38
CA ILE A 484 27.52 17.38 -24.00
C ILE A 484 26.76 18.21 -22.94
N LEU A 485 26.62 17.70 -21.71
CA LEU A 485 25.85 18.30 -20.63
C LEU A 485 26.75 18.69 -19.44
N PRO A 486 27.59 19.73 -19.56
CA PRO A 486 28.56 20.09 -18.53
C PRO A 486 27.93 20.61 -17.22
N GLY A 487 26.68 21.05 -17.24
CA GLY A 487 25.94 21.46 -16.03
C GLY A 487 25.40 20.29 -15.20
N TYR A 488 25.48 19.06 -15.72
CA TYR A 488 25.10 17.86 -14.98
C TYR A 488 26.26 17.38 -14.09
N ALA A 489 25.96 16.98 -12.86
CA ALA A 489 26.88 16.19 -12.07
C ALA A 489 27.08 14.82 -12.72
N ASN A 490 28.24 14.20 -12.47
CA ASN A 490 28.52 12.85 -12.91
C ASN A 490 28.87 12.00 -11.70
N VAL A 491 28.26 10.83 -11.61
CA VAL A 491 28.58 9.77 -10.67
C VAL A 491 28.68 8.44 -11.42
N HIS A 492 29.37 7.48 -10.83
CA HIS A 492 29.53 6.18 -11.46
C HIS A 492 29.60 5.02 -10.48
N PHE A 493 29.30 3.85 -11.03
CA PHE A 493 29.65 2.55 -10.49
C PHE A 493 30.76 1.95 -11.34
N ARG A 494 31.61 1.13 -10.72
CA ARG A 494 32.73 0.46 -11.40
C ARG A 494 32.69 -1.03 -11.13
N GLU A 495 33.25 -1.75 -12.07
CA GLU A 495 33.60 -3.15 -11.99
C GLU A 495 35.09 -3.33 -11.74
N ALA A 496 35.46 -4.40 -11.05
CA ALA A 496 36.84 -4.85 -10.93
C ALA A 496 36.97 -6.19 -11.66
N VAL A 497 37.98 -6.29 -12.52
CA VAL A 497 38.32 -7.49 -13.26
C VAL A 497 39.56 -8.10 -12.61
N ASP A 498 39.46 -9.31 -12.08
CA ASP A 498 40.57 -10.06 -11.50
C ASP A 498 40.68 -11.47 -12.10
N GLU A 499 41.63 -12.30 -11.66
CA GLU A 499 41.78 -13.68 -12.16
C GLU A 499 40.56 -14.58 -11.90
N ARG A 500 39.65 -14.18 -11.02
CA ARG A 500 38.47 -14.95 -10.59
C ARG A 500 37.18 -14.55 -11.29
N GLY A 501 37.16 -13.43 -12.00
CA GLY A 501 36.01 -12.96 -12.77
C GLY A 501 35.81 -11.45 -12.69
N VAL A 502 34.59 -11.01 -13.00
CA VAL A 502 34.15 -9.62 -12.81
C VAL A 502 33.42 -9.52 -11.49
N THR A 503 33.89 -8.62 -10.64
CA THR A 503 33.24 -8.31 -9.36
C THR A 503 32.72 -6.88 -9.37
N PHE A 504 31.59 -6.67 -8.69
CA PHE A 504 30.97 -5.35 -8.54
C PHE A 504 30.91 -5.02 -7.04
N ASP A 505 31.47 -3.87 -6.67
CA ASP A 505 31.44 -3.42 -5.27
C ASP A 505 30.17 -2.63 -4.92
N TYR A 506 29.37 -2.27 -5.93
CA TYR A 506 28.09 -1.55 -5.80
C TYR A 506 28.18 -0.23 -5.03
N ARG A 507 29.35 0.45 -5.07
CA ARG A 507 29.56 1.75 -4.44
C ARG A 507 29.50 2.90 -5.45
N LEU A 508 28.69 3.90 -5.13
CA LEU A 508 28.57 5.16 -5.84
C LEU A 508 29.86 5.98 -5.66
N ARG A 509 30.36 6.55 -6.76
CA ARG A 509 31.57 7.38 -6.79
C ARG A 509 31.35 8.66 -7.57
N PRO A 510 32.04 9.76 -7.22
CA PRO A 510 32.00 10.98 -8.00
C PRO A 510 32.73 10.81 -9.34
N GLY A 511 32.31 11.58 -10.34
CA GLY A 511 32.88 11.59 -11.69
C GLY A 511 32.24 10.56 -12.63
N PRO A 512 32.47 10.69 -13.95
CA PRO A 512 32.01 9.71 -14.93
C PRO A 512 32.83 8.42 -14.88
N SER A 513 32.24 7.31 -15.32
CA SER A 513 32.95 6.04 -15.48
C SER A 513 34.06 6.17 -16.52
N GLN A 514 35.23 5.62 -16.19
CA GLN A 514 36.39 5.55 -17.09
C GLN A 514 36.61 4.13 -17.65
N THR A 515 35.87 3.13 -17.16
CA THR A 515 36.11 1.73 -17.49
C THR A 515 35.22 1.26 -18.65
N ARG A 516 35.83 0.57 -19.61
CA ARG A 516 35.17 -0.10 -20.75
C ARG A 516 35.53 -1.59 -20.76
N ASN A 517 35.15 -2.32 -19.71
CA ASN A 517 35.61 -3.71 -19.51
C ASN A 517 34.78 -4.78 -20.23
N ALA A 518 33.90 -4.41 -21.19
CA ALA A 518 33.05 -5.36 -21.88
C ALA A 518 33.85 -6.44 -22.64
N ILE A 519 34.96 -6.07 -23.28
CA ILE A 519 35.81 -7.03 -24.00
C ILE A 519 36.60 -7.93 -23.03
N ALA A 520 37.00 -7.41 -21.87
CA ALA A 520 37.61 -8.21 -20.81
C ALA A 520 36.60 -9.24 -20.23
N LEU A 521 35.32 -8.89 -20.20
CA LEU A 521 34.24 -9.80 -19.82
C LEU A 521 34.11 -10.99 -20.79
N LEU A 522 34.26 -10.77 -22.10
CA LEU A 522 34.25 -11.85 -23.10
C LEU A 522 35.39 -12.84 -22.87
N GLU A 523 36.60 -12.33 -22.62
CA GLU A 523 37.78 -13.15 -22.31
C GLU A 523 37.54 -14.03 -21.08
N GLN A 524 36.98 -13.48 -20.01
CA GLN A 524 36.65 -14.24 -18.80
C GLN A 524 35.50 -15.23 -18.96
N MET A 525 34.54 -14.93 -19.85
CA MET A 525 33.45 -15.85 -20.18
C MET A 525 33.91 -17.03 -21.07
N GLY A 526 35.19 -17.09 -21.42
CA GLY A 526 35.77 -18.19 -22.21
C GLY A 526 35.47 -18.09 -23.70
N PHE A 527 35.19 -16.89 -24.21
CA PHE A 527 35.15 -16.67 -25.66
C PHE A 527 36.55 -16.88 -26.25
N GLY A 528 36.62 -17.41 -27.47
CA GLY A 528 37.90 -17.70 -28.13
C GLY A 528 38.82 -16.48 -28.24
N ASP A 529 40.12 -16.70 -28.07
CA ASP A 529 41.16 -15.65 -28.13
C ASP A 529 41.13 -14.87 -29.45
N ASP A 530 40.66 -15.49 -30.53
CA ASP A 530 40.44 -14.88 -31.83
C ASP A 530 39.32 -13.82 -31.79
N ILE A 531 38.19 -14.13 -31.13
CA ILE A 531 37.06 -13.21 -30.95
C ILE A 531 37.47 -12.03 -30.08
N VAL A 532 38.12 -12.29 -28.94
CA VAL A 532 38.55 -11.24 -28.00
C VAL A 532 39.54 -10.30 -28.67
N ARG A 533 40.53 -10.84 -29.38
CA ARG A 533 41.53 -10.05 -30.11
C ARG A 533 40.90 -9.22 -31.21
N SER A 534 40.04 -9.82 -32.03
CA SER A 534 39.31 -9.10 -33.09
C SER A 534 38.47 -7.95 -32.52
N ALA A 535 37.77 -8.18 -31.41
CA ALA A 535 37.00 -7.13 -30.73
C ALA A 535 37.90 -6.00 -30.20
N ARG A 536 39.07 -6.32 -29.60
CA ARG A 536 40.05 -5.32 -29.15
C ARG A 536 40.58 -4.48 -30.31
N GLU A 537 40.94 -5.12 -31.43
CA GLU A 537 41.45 -4.45 -32.62
C GLU A 537 40.40 -3.52 -33.25
N MET A 538 39.15 -3.98 -33.39
CA MET A 538 38.05 -3.15 -33.90
C MET A 538 37.78 -1.94 -33.01
N ALA A 539 37.75 -2.12 -31.68
CA ALA A 539 37.53 -1.03 -30.73
C ALA A 539 38.65 0.02 -30.81
N ALA A 540 39.92 -0.42 -30.82
CA ALA A 540 41.07 0.47 -30.92
C ALA A 540 41.08 1.28 -32.23
N ARG A 541 40.72 0.66 -33.36
CA ARG A 541 40.57 1.36 -34.65
C ARG A 541 39.46 2.39 -34.63
N PHE A 542 38.29 2.03 -34.10
CA PHE A 542 37.17 2.97 -33.99
C PHE A 542 37.52 4.19 -33.12
N GLU A 543 38.25 3.99 -32.01
CA GLU A 543 38.68 5.09 -31.15
C GLU A 543 39.66 6.06 -31.85
N GLY A 544 40.55 5.54 -32.71
CA GLY A 544 41.48 6.34 -33.49
C GLY A 544 40.86 7.05 -34.69
N GLU A 545 39.98 6.37 -35.45
CA GLU A 545 39.49 6.82 -36.76
C GLU A 545 38.04 7.32 -36.75
N GLN A 546 37.30 7.09 -35.65
CA GLN A 546 35.84 7.32 -35.57
C GLN A 546 35.04 6.62 -36.69
N ARG A 547 35.59 5.53 -37.24
CA ARG A 547 35.00 4.71 -38.30
C ARG A 547 35.22 3.24 -38.02
N TRP A 548 34.21 2.43 -38.30
CA TRP A 548 34.33 0.97 -38.23
C TRP A 548 35.08 0.45 -39.46
N PRO A 549 36.11 -0.39 -39.30
CA PRO A 549 36.72 -1.08 -40.43
C PRO A 549 35.75 -2.10 -41.02
N THR A 550 35.76 -2.28 -42.34
CA THR A 550 35.03 -3.39 -42.98
C THR A 550 35.71 -4.71 -42.64
N LEU A 551 34.93 -5.69 -42.17
CA LEU A 551 35.40 -7.04 -41.84
C LEU A 551 35.56 -7.91 -43.10
#